data_AF-A0A7N2KUK7-F1
#
_entry.id   AF-A0A7N2KUK7-F1
#
_cell.length_a   1.000
_cell.length_b   1.000
_cell.length_c   1.000
_cell.angle_alpha   90.00
_cell.angle_beta   90.00
_cell.angle_gamma   90.00
#
_symmetry.space_group_name_H-M   'P 1'
#
loop_
_entity.id
_entity.type
_entity.pdbx_description
1 polymer ?
#
loop_
_entity_poly.entity_id
_entity_poly.type
_entity_poly.pdbx_seq_one_letter_code
_entity_poly.pdbx_strand_id
1 'polypeptide(L)'
;MAITESLSNCSSSDTGPVIPTTPLVTFLERVQEAALKTFNETNFDPKLYVDLSLKLDLSTTEKAFDEVRKSANGSLSVEGLKGFIEKYFEGAGNDMVYIEPVDFVSEPEGFLPKVENPEVRAWALEVHALWKNLSRKVSDEVHKRPELNTILPLPEQVMIPGSRFREVYYWDSYWVIRLVLLSFSLFVFNKSSSTTTTFET
;
A
#
# COMPACT_ATOMS: atom_id res chain seq x y z
N MET A 1 24.89 21.80 -37.03
CA MET A 1 23.88 20.72 -37.19
C MET A 1 23.02 20.74 -35.95
N ALA A 2 21.79 21.25 -36.08
CA ALA A 2 20.82 21.27 -35.00
C ALA A 2 19.89 20.07 -35.20
N ILE A 3 19.80 19.19 -34.20
CA ILE A 3 18.82 18.12 -34.16
C ILE A 3 17.64 18.67 -33.36
N THR A 4 16.61 19.09 -34.08
CA THR A 4 15.29 19.36 -33.52
C THR A 4 14.59 18.03 -33.29
N GLU A 5 14.59 17.52 -32.07
CA GLU A 5 13.70 16.43 -31.66
C GLU A 5 12.31 17.01 -31.42
N SER A 6 11.41 16.77 -32.36
CA SER A 6 9.98 16.98 -32.15
C SER A 6 9.50 15.96 -31.13
N LEU A 7 9.17 16.40 -29.92
CA LEU A 7 8.37 15.63 -28.97
C LEU A 7 7.01 15.38 -29.64
N SER A 8 6.86 14.20 -30.23
CA SER A 8 5.57 13.71 -30.70
C SER A 8 4.67 13.54 -29.48
N ASN A 9 3.65 14.40 -29.37
CA ASN A 9 2.52 14.14 -28.50
C ASN A 9 1.88 12.82 -28.95
N CYS A 10 2.06 11.76 -28.17
CA CYS A 10 1.31 10.53 -28.35
C CYS A 10 -0.16 10.82 -28.01
N SER A 11 -0.99 11.10 -29.02
CA SER A 11 -2.44 11.02 -28.84
C SER A 11 -2.83 9.54 -28.83
N SER A 12 -2.96 8.94 -27.65
CA SER A 12 -3.47 7.58 -27.53
C SER A 12 -4.97 7.58 -27.82
N SER A 13 -5.35 7.42 -29.09
CA SER A 13 -6.73 7.06 -29.47
C SER A 13 -6.97 5.55 -29.36
N ASP A 14 -6.29 4.89 -28.42
CA ASP A 14 -6.33 3.44 -28.27
C ASP A 14 -7.48 3.05 -27.34
N THR A 15 -8.63 2.74 -27.91
CA THR A 15 -9.82 2.19 -27.22
C THR A 15 -9.67 0.69 -26.96
N GLY A 16 -8.50 0.25 -26.49
CA GLY A 16 -8.32 -1.10 -25.94
C GLY A 16 -9.05 -1.26 -24.61
N PRO A 17 -9.13 -2.47 -24.03
CA PRO A 17 -9.70 -2.69 -22.70
C PRO A 17 -8.85 -2.09 -21.56
N VAL A 18 -7.76 -1.40 -21.92
CA VAL A 18 -6.86 -0.74 -20.98
C VAL A 18 -7.61 0.42 -20.34
N ILE A 19 -7.94 0.24 -19.07
CA ILE A 19 -8.54 1.28 -18.25
C ILE A 19 -7.53 2.43 -18.20
N PRO A 20 -7.92 3.67 -18.54
CA PRO A 20 -7.04 4.82 -18.44
C PRO A 20 -6.45 4.91 -17.03
N THR A 21 -5.14 5.15 -16.95
CA THR A 21 -4.45 5.43 -15.69
C THR A 21 -5.21 6.54 -14.95
N THR A 22 -5.44 6.35 -13.65
CA THR A 22 -6.16 7.36 -12.87
C THR A 22 -5.34 8.67 -12.88
N PRO A 23 -5.99 9.85 -12.87
CA PRO A 23 -5.28 11.12 -12.84
C PRO A 23 -4.23 11.21 -11.73
N LEU A 24 -4.50 10.58 -10.58
CA LEU A 24 -3.56 10.47 -9.47
C LEU A 24 -2.29 9.71 -9.87
N VAL A 25 -2.41 8.52 -10.46
CA VAL A 25 -1.23 7.71 -10.81
C VAL A 25 -0.38 8.43 -11.86
N THR A 26 -0.99 9.05 -12.87
CA THR A 26 -0.25 9.88 -13.85
C THR A 26 0.48 11.04 -13.16
N PHE A 27 -0.11 11.65 -12.14
CA PHE A 27 0.57 12.69 -11.37
C PHE A 27 1.74 12.14 -10.54
N LEU A 28 1.56 11.00 -9.87
CA LEU A 28 2.62 10.35 -9.09
C LEU A 28 3.80 9.92 -9.97
N GLU A 29 3.55 9.47 -11.20
CA GLU A 29 4.59 9.20 -12.21
C GLU A 29 5.42 10.46 -12.52
N ARG A 30 4.79 11.62 -12.69
CA ARG A 30 5.49 12.89 -12.90
C ARG A 30 6.38 13.28 -11.71
N VAL A 31 5.90 13.03 -10.48
CA VAL A 31 6.68 13.26 -9.26
C VAL A 31 7.85 12.28 -9.16
N GLN A 32 7.62 11.01 -9.47
CA GLN A 32 8.64 9.96 -9.52
C GLN A 32 9.74 10.30 -10.54
N GLU A 33 9.39 10.75 -11.74
CA GLU A 33 10.38 11.17 -12.75
C GLU A 33 11.20 12.38 -12.30
N ALA A 34 10.56 13.36 -11.67
CA ALA A 34 11.26 14.51 -11.11
C ALA A 34 12.24 14.08 -10.01
N ALA A 35 11.81 13.16 -9.14
CA ALA A 35 12.65 12.58 -8.12
C ALA A 35 13.85 11.83 -8.70
N LEU A 36 13.67 11.04 -9.76
CA LEU A 36 14.77 10.34 -10.43
C LEU A 36 15.79 11.31 -11.04
N LYS A 37 15.34 12.44 -11.58
CA LYS A 37 16.21 13.46 -12.18
C LYS A 37 16.94 14.31 -11.12
N THR A 38 16.30 14.54 -9.97
CA THR A 38 16.81 15.41 -8.90
C THR A 38 17.66 14.66 -7.88
N PHE A 39 17.31 13.40 -7.55
CA PHE A 39 18.06 12.58 -6.61
C PHE A 39 18.98 11.62 -7.38
N ASN A 40 20.23 11.47 -6.93
CA ASN A 40 21.15 10.48 -7.52
C ASN A 40 20.58 9.06 -7.38
N GLU A 41 20.88 8.20 -8.37
CA GLU A 41 20.31 6.85 -8.53
C GLU A 41 20.50 5.92 -7.31
N THR A 42 21.52 6.17 -6.48
CA THR A 42 21.93 5.25 -5.41
C THR A 42 20.91 5.04 -4.29
N ASN A 43 19.88 5.90 -4.16
CA ASN A 43 18.83 5.77 -3.14
C ASN A 43 17.40 5.99 -3.70
N PHE A 44 17.20 5.75 -5.00
CA PHE A 44 15.89 5.94 -5.62
C PHE A 44 15.04 4.67 -5.52
N ASP A 45 13.91 4.74 -4.81
CA ASP A 45 12.87 3.71 -4.83
C ASP A 45 11.64 4.20 -5.60
N PRO A 46 11.34 3.66 -6.80
CA PRO A 46 10.17 4.08 -7.58
C PRO A 46 8.84 3.82 -6.84
N LYS A 47 8.75 2.73 -6.05
CA LYS A 47 7.50 2.37 -5.36
C LYS A 47 7.16 3.35 -4.25
N LEU A 48 8.17 3.95 -3.62
CA LEU A 48 7.97 4.99 -2.60
C LEU A 48 7.04 6.09 -3.10
N TYR A 49 7.24 6.56 -4.34
CA TYR A 49 6.47 7.67 -4.91
C TYR A 49 5.06 7.26 -5.31
N VAL A 50 4.87 6.02 -5.75
CA VAL A 50 3.55 5.46 -6.07
C VAL A 50 2.71 5.23 -4.80
N ASP A 51 3.39 5.03 -3.66
CA ASP A 51 2.76 4.81 -2.35
C ASP A 51 2.49 6.11 -1.59
N LEU A 52 2.86 7.25 -2.16
CA LEU A 52 2.53 8.53 -1.55
C LEU A 52 1.03 8.81 -1.69
N SER A 53 0.44 9.24 -0.58
CA SER A 53 -0.95 9.67 -0.53
C SER A 53 -1.02 11.19 -0.42
N LEU A 54 -2.02 11.82 -1.04
CA LEU A 54 -2.13 13.27 -1.04
C LEU A 54 -2.71 13.79 0.29
N LYS A 55 -2.17 14.90 0.79
CA LYS A 55 -2.75 15.67 1.92
C LYS A 55 -3.96 16.50 1.49
N LEU A 56 -3.89 17.02 0.26
CA LEU A 56 -4.86 17.91 -0.36
C LEU A 56 -5.41 17.29 -1.64
N ASP A 57 -6.40 17.92 -2.25
CA ASP A 57 -6.93 17.49 -3.54
C ASP A 57 -5.86 17.49 -4.64
N LEU A 58 -6.06 16.61 -5.63
CA LEU A 58 -5.15 16.45 -6.76
C LEU A 58 -4.92 17.77 -7.50
N SER A 59 -5.97 18.54 -7.78
CA SER A 59 -5.86 19.79 -8.54
C SER A 59 -4.98 20.83 -7.85
N THR A 60 -5.14 21.02 -6.54
CA THR A 60 -4.29 21.93 -5.76
C THR A 60 -2.84 21.45 -5.73
N THR A 61 -2.64 20.14 -5.54
CA THR A 61 -1.29 19.57 -5.44
C THR A 61 -0.54 19.62 -6.78
N GLU A 62 -1.23 19.36 -7.90
CA GLU A 62 -0.68 19.50 -9.24
C GLU A 62 -0.26 20.94 -9.56
N LYS A 63 -1.12 21.92 -9.24
CA LYS A 63 -0.80 23.35 -9.43
C LYS A 63 0.44 23.75 -8.65
N ALA A 64 0.52 23.32 -7.40
CA ALA A 64 1.69 23.59 -6.57
C ALA A 64 2.97 22.96 -7.13
N PHE A 65 2.91 21.73 -7.65
CA PHE A 65 4.05 21.07 -8.28
C PHE A 65 4.55 21.84 -9.51
N ASP A 66 3.63 22.29 -10.36
CA ASP A 66 3.95 23.06 -11.56
C ASP A 66 4.60 24.42 -11.22
N GLU A 67 4.16 25.08 -10.15
CA GLU A 67 4.75 26.32 -9.65
C GLU A 67 6.18 26.12 -9.16
N VAL A 68 6.44 25.08 -8.36
CA VAL A 68 7.80 24.78 -7.86
C VAL A 68 8.72 24.51 -9.05
N ARG A 69 8.26 23.75 -10.06
CA ARG A 69 9.04 23.47 -11.27
C ARG A 69 9.34 24.72 -12.11
N LYS A 70 8.37 25.63 -12.26
CA LYS A 70 8.53 26.90 -13.00
C LYS A 70 9.55 27.81 -12.32
N SER A 71 9.47 27.93 -11.00
CA SER A 71 10.40 28.77 -10.21
C SER A 71 11.86 28.32 -10.32
N ALA A 72 12.09 27.05 -10.62
CA ALA A 72 13.40 26.44 -10.73
C ALA A 72 13.95 26.37 -12.18
N ASN A 73 13.42 27.19 -13.11
CA ASN A 73 13.77 27.15 -14.54
C ASN A 73 13.67 25.73 -15.15
N GLY A 74 12.76 24.89 -14.65
CA GLY A 74 12.54 23.52 -15.11
C GLY A 74 13.41 22.45 -14.45
N SER A 75 14.42 22.82 -13.64
CA SER A 75 15.31 21.89 -12.92
C SER A 75 15.10 22.01 -11.41
N LEU A 76 14.27 21.12 -10.85
CA LEU A 76 13.95 21.11 -9.42
C LEU A 76 15.18 20.82 -8.56
N SER A 77 15.45 21.68 -7.57
CA SER A 77 16.47 21.42 -6.54
C SER A 77 16.04 20.30 -5.59
N VAL A 78 17.02 19.65 -4.95
CA VAL A 78 16.81 18.59 -3.95
C VAL A 78 15.94 19.10 -2.81
N GLU A 79 16.22 20.30 -2.30
CA GLU A 79 15.49 20.93 -1.20
C GLU A 79 14.07 21.33 -1.62
N GLY A 80 13.90 21.81 -2.85
CA GLY A 80 12.59 22.19 -3.39
C GLY A 80 11.66 20.99 -3.53
N LEU A 81 12.17 19.87 -4.06
CA LEU A 81 11.37 18.65 -4.20
C LEU A 81 11.06 18.01 -2.83
N LYS A 82 12.03 17.98 -1.91
CA LYS A 82 11.80 17.49 -0.54
C LYS A 82 10.73 18.31 0.18
N GLY A 83 10.83 19.65 0.14
CA GLY A 83 9.85 20.54 0.75
C GLY A 83 8.46 20.43 0.11
N PHE A 84 8.40 20.20 -1.20
CA PHE A 84 7.13 19.90 -1.88
C PHE A 84 6.51 18.58 -1.38
N ILE A 85 7.29 17.50 -1.35
CA ILE A 85 6.81 16.19 -0.88
C ILE A 85 6.31 16.28 0.57
N GLU A 86 7.10 16.87 1.46
CA GLU A 86 6.75 17.03 2.87
C GLU A 86 5.46 17.83 3.07
N LYS A 87 5.24 18.88 2.26
CA LYS A 87 4.07 19.75 2.37
C LYS A 87 2.79 19.11 1.85
N TYR A 88 2.86 18.37 0.73
CA TYR A 88 1.66 17.94 -0.01
C TYR A 88 1.35 16.45 0.07
N PHE A 89 2.29 15.63 0.53
CA PHE A 89 2.07 14.19 0.65
C PHE A 89 2.15 13.73 2.09
N GLU A 90 1.34 12.73 2.40
CA GLU A 90 1.53 11.87 3.54
C GLU A 90 2.73 10.95 3.30
N GLY A 91 3.37 10.50 4.38
CA GLY A 91 4.40 9.48 4.29
C GLY A 91 3.82 8.20 3.69
N ALA A 92 4.56 7.55 2.79
CA ALA A 92 4.17 6.24 2.28
C ALA A 92 3.93 5.29 3.46
N GLY A 93 2.83 4.52 3.43
CA GLY A 93 2.50 3.51 4.43
C GLY A 93 1.54 3.96 5.54
N ASN A 94 1.04 5.20 5.50
CA ASN A 94 -0.01 5.67 6.41
C ASN A 94 -1.42 5.16 6.03
N ASP A 95 -1.53 4.55 4.85
CA ASP A 95 -2.72 3.95 4.26
C ASP A 95 -3.09 2.59 4.88
N MET A 96 -2.10 1.84 5.36
CA MET A 96 -2.25 0.51 5.94
C MET A 96 -1.82 0.50 7.40
N VAL A 97 -2.79 0.43 8.32
CA VAL A 97 -2.55 0.51 9.76
C VAL A 97 -2.40 -0.87 10.39
N TYR A 98 -1.57 -0.98 11.41
CA TYR A 98 -1.47 -2.18 12.24
C TYR A 98 -2.82 -2.51 12.89
N ILE A 99 -3.17 -3.79 12.91
CA ILE A 99 -4.28 -4.30 13.70
C ILE A 99 -3.84 -5.56 14.42
N GLU A 100 -4.19 -5.65 15.69
CA GLU A 100 -3.97 -6.85 16.49
C GLU A 100 -5.02 -7.91 16.11
N PRO A 101 -4.63 -9.07 15.59
CA PRO A 101 -5.55 -10.16 15.32
C PRO A 101 -6.19 -10.67 16.61
N VAL A 102 -7.52 -10.61 16.69
CA VAL A 102 -8.31 -10.93 17.91
C VAL A 102 -8.25 -12.39 18.35
N ASP A 103 -7.88 -13.26 17.43
CA ASP A 103 -7.86 -14.73 17.55
C ASP A 103 -6.42 -15.29 17.61
N PHE A 104 -5.42 -14.41 17.68
CA PHE A 104 -4.03 -14.85 17.76
C PHE A 104 -3.72 -15.49 19.11
N VAL A 105 -3.17 -16.71 19.05
CA VAL A 105 -2.72 -17.48 20.21
C VAL A 105 -1.23 -17.75 20.03
N SER A 106 -0.40 -17.33 20.98
CA SER A 106 1.07 -17.44 20.89
C SER A 106 1.56 -18.87 20.70
N GLU A 107 0.90 -19.83 21.34
CA GLU A 107 1.13 -21.26 21.21
C GLU A 107 -0.16 -21.94 20.73
N PRO A 108 -0.39 -22.00 19.40
CA PRO A 108 -1.63 -22.53 18.87
C PRO A 108 -1.71 -24.05 19.03
N GLU A 109 -2.92 -24.54 19.31
CA GLU A 109 -3.22 -25.96 19.32
C GLU A 109 -3.19 -26.52 17.89
N GLY A 110 -2.62 -27.72 17.70
CA GLY A 110 -2.64 -28.39 16.38
C GLY A 110 -1.27 -28.91 15.94
N PHE A 111 -0.71 -28.32 14.88
CA PHE A 111 0.53 -28.80 14.26
C PHE A 111 1.77 -28.52 15.11
N LEU A 112 1.93 -27.30 15.65
CA LEU A 112 3.16 -26.89 16.34
C LEU A 112 3.51 -27.75 17.56
N PRO A 113 2.57 -28.16 18.44
CA PRO A 113 2.87 -29.06 19.55
C PRO A 113 3.32 -30.47 19.12
N LYS A 114 3.01 -30.89 17.88
CA LYS A 114 3.37 -32.21 17.33
C LYS A 114 4.78 -32.22 16.72
N VAL A 115 5.44 -31.07 16.62
CA VAL A 115 6.82 -30.97 16.12
C VAL A 115 7.78 -31.47 17.20
N GLU A 116 8.31 -32.67 17.01
CA GLU A 116 9.19 -33.34 17.99
C GLU A 116 10.50 -32.59 18.20
N ASN A 117 11.12 -32.12 17.11
CA ASN A 117 12.38 -31.38 17.18
C ASN A 117 12.17 -30.01 17.87
N PRO A 118 12.82 -29.76 19.02
CA PRO A 118 12.61 -28.53 19.78
C PRO A 118 13.10 -27.26 19.07
N GLU A 119 14.19 -27.33 18.31
CA GLU A 119 14.72 -26.18 17.57
C GLU A 119 13.78 -25.77 16.43
N VAL A 120 13.29 -26.75 15.67
CA VAL A 120 12.33 -26.51 14.58
C VAL A 120 11.03 -25.95 15.13
N ARG A 121 10.56 -26.45 16.27
CA ARG A 121 9.36 -25.93 16.93
C ARG A 121 9.54 -24.50 17.43
N ALA A 122 10.68 -24.17 18.02
CA ALA A 122 10.99 -22.80 18.44
C ALA A 122 10.99 -21.84 17.25
N TRP A 123 11.68 -22.20 16.16
CA TRP A 123 11.67 -21.44 14.92
C TRP A 123 10.26 -21.26 14.35
N ALA A 124 9.43 -22.31 14.35
CA ALA A 124 8.07 -22.23 13.85
C ALA A 124 7.17 -21.32 14.70
N LEU A 125 7.40 -21.24 16.02
CA LEU A 125 6.73 -20.27 16.91
C LEU A 125 7.18 -18.82 16.62
N GLU A 126 8.45 -18.60 16.30
CA GLU A 126 8.94 -17.29 15.86
C GLU A 126 8.26 -16.85 14.55
N VAL A 127 8.15 -17.76 13.58
CA VAL A 127 7.42 -17.51 12.32
C VAL A 127 5.95 -17.22 12.60
N HIS A 128 5.31 -18.00 13.49
CA HIS A 128 3.92 -17.78 13.88
C HIS A 128 3.71 -16.39 14.51
N ALA A 129 4.64 -15.93 15.34
CA ALA A 129 4.58 -14.60 15.94
C ALA A 129 4.63 -13.45 14.92
N LEU A 130 5.16 -13.69 13.71
CA LEU A 130 5.16 -12.67 12.65
C LEU A 130 3.74 -12.37 12.13
N TRP A 131 2.80 -13.31 12.19
CA TRP A 131 1.43 -13.08 11.70
C TRP A 131 0.72 -11.93 12.40
N LYS A 132 0.95 -11.80 13.70
CA LYS A 132 0.53 -10.64 14.49
C LYS A 132 1.10 -9.34 13.92
N ASN A 133 2.41 -9.31 13.67
CA ASN A 133 3.09 -8.13 13.13
C ASN A 133 2.74 -7.82 11.66
N LEU A 134 2.26 -8.79 10.89
CA LEU A 134 1.90 -8.62 9.47
C LEU A 134 0.41 -8.34 9.24
N SER A 135 -0.40 -8.38 10.29
CA SER A 135 -1.83 -8.05 10.24
C SER A 135 -2.04 -6.55 10.07
N ARG A 136 -2.77 -6.17 9.02
CA ARG A 136 -3.06 -4.78 8.66
C ARG A 136 -4.54 -4.59 8.37
N LYS A 137 -5.00 -3.35 8.49
CA LYS A 137 -6.29 -2.89 7.98
C LYS A 137 -6.05 -1.62 7.16
N VAL A 138 -6.83 -1.43 6.11
CA VAL A 138 -6.86 -0.14 5.40
C VAL A 138 -7.37 0.94 6.36
N SER A 139 -6.68 2.09 6.41
CA SER A 139 -7.01 3.18 7.34
C SER A 139 -8.39 3.78 7.04
N ASP A 140 -9.02 4.37 8.05
CA ASP A 140 -10.33 5.00 7.88
C ASP A 140 -10.26 6.24 6.96
N GLU A 141 -9.09 6.89 6.85
CA GLU A 141 -8.88 8.03 5.96
C GLU A 141 -8.93 7.62 4.48
N VAL A 142 -8.38 6.45 4.14
CA VAL A 142 -8.49 5.88 2.78
C VAL A 142 -9.95 5.61 2.43
N HIS A 143 -10.76 5.15 3.39
CA HIS A 143 -12.19 4.94 3.15
C HIS A 143 -12.96 6.25 2.95
N LYS A 144 -12.57 7.33 3.64
CA LYS A 144 -13.22 8.65 3.52
C LYS A 144 -12.82 9.37 2.23
N ARG A 145 -11.57 9.23 1.81
CA ARG A 145 -10.97 9.95 0.67
C ARG A 145 -10.15 9.02 -0.22
N PRO A 146 -10.77 8.00 -0.85
CA PRO A 146 -10.06 7.03 -1.69
C PRO A 146 -9.37 7.68 -2.89
N GLU A 147 -9.87 8.82 -3.37
CA GLU A 147 -9.32 9.56 -4.51
C GLU A 147 -7.92 10.16 -4.26
N LEU A 148 -7.48 10.21 -3.01
CA LEU A 148 -6.16 10.74 -2.61
C LEU A 148 -5.10 9.64 -2.45
N ASN A 149 -5.49 8.38 -2.62
CA ASN A 149 -4.67 7.21 -2.30
C ASN A 149 -4.60 6.26 -3.51
N THR A 150 -3.50 5.53 -3.64
CA THR A 150 -3.37 4.45 -4.63
C THR A 150 -3.84 3.10 -4.09
N ILE A 151 -3.86 2.94 -2.76
CA ILE A 151 -4.39 1.76 -2.09
C ILE A 151 -5.89 1.62 -2.35
N LEU A 152 -6.35 0.40 -2.58
CA LEU A 152 -7.78 0.12 -2.73
C LEU A 152 -8.40 -0.15 -1.37
N PRO A 153 -9.54 0.48 -1.02
CA PRO A 153 -10.25 0.19 0.21
C PRO A 153 -10.66 -1.29 0.29
N LEU A 154 -10.33 -1.93 1.42
CA LEU A 154 -10.71 -3.30 1.71
C LEU A 154 -11.55 -3.34 3.00
N PRO A 155 -12.65 -4.09 3.02
CA PRO A 155 -13.58 -4.08 4.15
C PRO A 155 -13.01 -4.77 5.40
N GLU A 156 -12.12 -5.75 5.22
CA GLU A 156 -11.63 -6.62 6.26
C GLU A 156 -10.13 -6.44 6.51
N GLN A 157 -9.66 -6.95 7.64
CA GLN A 157 -8.23 -7.07 7.92
C GLN A 157 -7.55 -8.06 6.96
N VAL A 158 -6.28 -7.81 6.70
CA VAL A 158 -5.47 -8.56 5.73
C VAL A 158 -4.08 -8.80 6.28
N MET A 159 -3.40 -9.80 5.73
CA MET A 159 -1.98 -10.02 5.99
C MET A 159 -1.16 -9.61 4.79
N ILE A 160 -0.10 -8.83 5.05
CA ILE A 160 0.81 -8.34 4.01
C ILE A 160 2.10 -9.18 4.01
N PRO A 161 2.81 -9.29 2.88
CA PRO A 161 4.12 -9.97 2.86
C PRO A 161 5.16 -9.28 3.76
N GLY A 162 5.05 -7.95 3.92
CA GLY A 162 5.89 -7.14 4.78
C GLY A 162 6.97 -6.33 4.04
N SER A 163 7.69 -5.51 4.82
CA SER A 163 8.74 -4.61 4.31
C SER A 163 8.19 -3.53 3.36
N ARG A 164 8.72 -3.45 2.12
CA ARG A 164 8.29 -2.52 1.06
C ARG A 164 6.89 -2.84 0.52
N PHE A 165 6.40 -4.06 0.74
CA PHE A 165 5.10 -4.53 0.25
C PHE A 165 4.06 -4.36 1.34
N ARG A 166 3.21 -3.36 1.17
CA ARG A 166 2.25 -2.90 2.20
C ARG A 166 0.82 -3.25 1.83
N GLU A 167 0.61 -3.76 0.63
CA GLU A 167 -0.67 -4.18 0.09
C GLU A 167 -0.82 -5.69 0.14
N VAL A 168 -2.04 -6.15 -0.16
CA VAL A 168 -2.33 -7.58 -0.31
C VAL A 168 -1.81 -8.07 -1.64
N TYR A 169 -1.09 -9.18 -1.61
CA TYR A 169 -0.63 -9.87 -2.82
C TYR A 169 -1.42 -11.16 -3.02
N TYR A 170 -2.00 -11.32 -4.20
CA TYR A 170 -2.93 -12.41 -4.49
C TYR A 170 -2.34 -13.80 -4.24
N TRP A 171 -1.20 -14.11 -4.85
CA TRP A 171 -0.60 -15.45 -4.75
C TRP A 171 0.03 -15.69 -3.37
N ASP A 172 0.63 -14.66 -2.75
CA ASP A 172 1.15 -14.73 -1.37
C ASP A 172 0.04 -15.02 -0.36
N SER A 173 -1.13 -14.40 -0.52
CA SER A 173 -2.28 -14.58 0.37
C SER A 173 -2.72 -16.03 0.45
N TYR A 174 -2.64 -16.78 -0.66
CA TYR A 174 -2.98 -18.20 -0.66
C TYR A 174 -2.08 -19.02 0.27
N TRP A 175 -0.77 -18.77 0.25
CA TRP A 175 0.18 -19.48 1.10
C TRP A 175 0.04 -19.06 2.56
N VAL A 176 -0.16 -17.77 2.81
CA VAL A 176 -0.42 -17.25 4.16
C VAL A 176 -1.68 -17.88 4.74
N ILE A 177 -2.80 -17.88 4.00
CA ILE A 177 -4.06 -18.49 4.45
C ILE A 177 -3.87 -19.98 4.71
N ARG A 178 -3.18 -20.71 3.83
CA ARG A 178 -2.89 -22.13 4.05
C ARG A 178 -2.09 -22.38 5.33
N LEU A 179 -1.08 -21.56 5.59
CA LEU A 179 -0.27 -21.68 6.81
C LEU A 179 -1.10 -21.36 8.06
N VAL A 180 -1.90 -20.29 8.03
CA VAL A 180 -2.80 -19.92 9.15
C VAL A 180 -3.77 -21.06 9.46
N LEU A 181 -4.38 -21.67 8.43
CA LEU A 181 -5.30 -22.80 8.59
C LEU A 181 -4.62 -24.09 9.07
N LEU A 182 -3.31 -24.24 8.89
CA LEU A 182 -2.54 -25.38 9.40
C LEU A 182 -2.09 -25.14 10.86
N SER A 183 -1.75 -23.89 11.20
CA SER A 183 -1.37 -23.51 12.56
C SER A 183 -2.55 -23.55 13.52
N PHE A 184 -3.75 -23.18 13.07
CA PHE A 184 -5.00 -23.28 13.84
C PHE A 184 -5.83 -24.46 13.34
N SER A 185 -5.96 -25.52 14.13
CA SER A 185 -6.94 -26.57 13.83
C SER A 185 -8.37 -25.98 13.90
N LEU A 186 -8.93 -25.65 12.72
CA LEU A 186 -10.28 -25.10 12.44
C LEU A 186 -10.55 -23.65 12.91
N PHE A 187 -10.55 -22.72 11.95
CA PHE A 187 -11.25 -21.45 12.08
C PHE A 187 -12.77 -21.63 11.98
N VAL A 188 -13.50 -21.23 13.01
CA VAL A 188 -14.91 -20.83 12.89
C VAL A 188 -14.90 -19.36 12.51
N PHE A 189 -15.22 -19.05 11.25
CA PHE A 189 -15.58 -17.68 10.87
C PHE A 189 -16.88 -17.32 11.58
N ASN A 190 -16.79 -16.63 12.73
CA ASN A 190 -17.98 -16.11 13.39
C ASN A 190 -18.49 -14.93 12.57
N LYS A 191 -19.45 -15.22 11.69
CA LYS A 191 -20.26 -14.21 11.01
C LYS A 191 -21.07 -13.50 12.09
N SER A 192 -20.72 -12.25 12.37
CA SER A 192 -21.52 -11.35 13.22
C SER A 192 -22.99 -11.44 12.78
N SER A 193 -23.81 -12.14 13.56
CA SER A 193 -25.23 -12.25 13.32
C SER A 193 -25.91 -11.02 13.89
N SER A 194 -26.40 -10.18 12.98
CA SER A 194 -27.20 -9.00 13.29
C SER A 194 -28.54 -9.39 13.93
N THR A 195 -28.80 -8.83 15.11
CA THR A 195 -30.11 -8.41 15.64
C THR A 195 -31.30 -9.37 15.50
N THR A 196 -31.61 -10.08 16.61
CA THR A 196 -32.95 -10.60 16.88
C THR A 196 -33.80 -9.49 17.50
N THR A 197 -34.70 -8.89 16.71
CA THR A 197 -35.83 -8.12 17.24
C THR A 197 -36.98 -9.09 17.49
N THR A 198 -37.28 -9.35 18.75
CA THR A 198 -38.51 -10.03 19.18
C THR A 198 -39.69 -9.08 19.01
N PHE A 199 -40.66 -9.42 18.17
CA PHE A 199 -42.01 -8.88 18.23
C PHE A 199 -42.88 -9.85 19.03
N GLU A 200 -43.44 -9.36 20.13
CA GLU A 200 -44.53 -9.99 20.88
C GLU A 200 -45.85 -9.91 20.09
N THR A 201 -46.62 -10.99 20.15
CA THR A 201 -48.10 -11.00 20.05
C THR A 201 -48.63 -12.02 21.04
#